data_AF-A0A0F9MGU7-F1
#
_entry.id   AF-A0A0F9MGU7-F1
#
_cell.length_a   1.000
_cell.length_b   1.000
_cell.length_c   1.000
_cell.angle_alpha   90.00
_cell.angle_beta   90.00
_cell.angle_gamma   90.00
#
_symmetry.space_group_name_H-M   'P 1'
#
loop_
_entity.id
_entity.type
_entity.pdbx_description
1 polymer ?
#
loop_
_entity_poly.entity_id
_entity_poly.type
_entity_poly.pdbx_seq_one_letter_code
_entity_poly.pdbx_strand_id
1 'polypeptide(L)'
;MEEEDKIIAELESDVTELIEKTLESSSAIIGINVGTPEGNKVSSRFKKELKMSTSEVTAANSSLVFLSSKMLRDSLNQEVSYNLITGKDKIILSILTEN
;
A
#
# COMPACT_ATOMS: atom_id res chain seq x y z
N MET A 1 18.26 -10.10 17.74
CA MET A 1 18.41 -10.26 16.28
C MET A 1 17.56 -11.43 15.78
N GLU A 2 17.80 -12.69 16.17
CA GLU A 2 16.99 -13.82 15.65
C GLU A 2 15.48 -13.77 15.96
N GLU A 3 15.07 -13.12 17.05
CA GLU A 3 13.65 -13.06 17.47
C GLU A 3 12.86 -11.97 16.73
N GLU A 4 13.46 -10.79 16.48
CA GLU A 4 12.85 -9.71 15.70
C GLU A 4 12.69 -10.08 14.22
N ASP A 5 13.71 -10.71 13.62
CA ASP A 5 13.65 -11.15 12.22
C ASP A 5 12.53 -12.17 12.01
N LYS A 6 12.25 -12.99 13.02
CA LYS A 6 11.19 -14.00 12.98
C LYS A 6 9.80 -13.39 13.10
N ILE A 7 9.62 -12.40 13.98
CA ILE A 7 8.36 -11.65 14.12
C ILE A 7 8.02 -10.92 12.81
N ILE A 8 9.00 -10.28 12.17
CA ILE A 8 8.79 -9.59 10.89
C ILE A 8 8.39 -10.58 9.79
N ALA A 9 9.07 -11.73 9.71
CA ALA A 9 8.75 -12.76 8.72
C ALA A 9 7.33 -13.35 8.92
N GLU A 10 6.91 -13.56 10.17
CA GLU A 10 5.53 -13.99 10.48
C GLU A 10 4.52 -12.92 10.05
N LEU A 11 4.79 -11.65 10.35
CA LEU A 11 3.91 -10.53 9.96
C LEU A 11 3.78 -10.40 8.42
N GLU A 12 4.90 -10.53 7.70
CA GLU A 12 4.89 -10.53 6.23
C GLU A 12 4.07 -11.71 5.66
N SER A 13 4.16 -12.88 6.29
CA SER A 13 3.40 -14.07 5.91
C SER A 13 1.91 -13.86 6.13
N ASP A 14 1.51 -13.37 7.30
CA ASP A 14 0.10 -13.12 7.65
C ASP A 14 -0.54 -12.10 6.71
N VAL A 15 0.15 -10.98 6.46
CA VAL A 15 -0.32 -9.96 5.51
C VAL A 15 -0.43 -10.54 4.10
N THR A 16 0.53 -11.37 3.69
CA THR A 16 0.51 -12.02 2.38
C THR A 16 -0.72 -12.92 2.22
N GLU A 17 -1.04 -13.75 3.22
CA GLU A 17 -2.19 -14.64 3.17
C GLU A 17 -3.51 -13.85 3.07
N LEU A 18 -3.62 -12.74 3.81
CA LEU A 18 -4.78 -11.85 3.74
C LEU A 18 -4.93 -11.20 2.36
N ILE A 19 -3.83 -10.74 1.78
CA ILE A 19 -3.81 -10.18 0.42
C ILE A 19 -4.30 -11.23 -0.59
N GLU A 20 -3.76 -12.45 -0.52
CA GLU A 20 -4.09 -13.53 -1.46
C GLU A 20 -5.57 -13.91 -1.36
N LYS A 21 -6.09 -14.15 -0.15
CA LYS A 21 -7.52 -14.41 0.08
C LYS A 21 -8.41 -13.29 -0.45
N THR A 22 -8.02 -12.03 -0.25
CA THR A 22 -8.78 -10.86 -0.71
C THR A 22 -8.79 -10.78 -2.24
N LEU A 23 -7.66 -11.07 -2.89
CA LEU A 23 -7.57 -11.09 -4.34
C LEU A 23 -8.39 -12.24 -4.93
N GLU A 24 -8.32 -13.44 -4.36
CA GLU A 24 -9.09 -14.59 -4.83
C GLU A 24 -10.61 -14.37 -4.72
N SER A 25 -11.06 -13.75 -3.62
CA SER A 25 -12.48 -13.49 -3.37
C SER A 25 -13.08 -12.30 -4.13
N SER A 26 -12.26 -11.42 -4.71
CA SER A 26 -12.76 -10.21 -5.39
C SER A 26 -12.17 -10.02 -6.78
N SER A 27 -12.94 -10.31 -7.84
CA SER A 27 -12.52 -10.17 -9.24
C SER A 27 -12.16 -8.74 -9.66
N ALA A 28 -12.73 -7.73 -8.99
CA ALA A 28 -12.50 -6.32 -9.29
C ALA A 28 -11.14 -5.79 -8.83
N ILE A 29 -10.53 -6.41 -7.82
CA ILE A 29 -9.24 -5.97 -7.28
C ILE A 29 -8.12 -6.53 -8.16
N ILE A 30 -7.33 -5.64 -8.76
CA ILE A 30 -6.21 -5.99 -9.66
C ILE A 30 -4.95 -6.30 -8.87
N GLY A 31 -4.78 -5.70 -7.69
CA GLY A 31 -3.68 -5.98 -6.78
C GLY A 31 -3.79 -5.18 -5.50
N ILE A 32 -3.03 -5.61 -4.50
CA ILE A 32 -2.91 -4.96 -3.20
C ILE A 32 -1.41 -4.81 -2.93
N ASN A 33 -1.04 -3.62 -2.45
CA ASN A 33 0.33 -3.29 -2.09
C ASN A 33 0.32 -2.67 -0.69
N VAL A 34 1.06 -3.31 0.22
CA VAL A 34 1.26 -2.86 1.59
C VAL A 34 2.72 -2.48 1.74
N GLY A 35 2.95 -1.27 2.21
CA GLY A 35 4.28 -0.73 2.43
C GLY A 35 4.27 0.29 3.55
N THR A 36 5.46 0.62 4.03
CA THR A 36 5.65 1.61 5.09
C THR A 36 5.58 3.03 4.53
N PRO A 37 5.35 4.06 5.36
CA PRO A 37 5.35 5.46 4.94
C PRO A 37 6.66 5.91 4.27
N GLU A 38 7.78 5.26 4.57
CA GLU A 38 9.10 5.53 4.01
C GLU A 38 9.29 4.91 2.61
N GLY A 39 8.31 4.14 2.12
CA GLY A 39 8.37 3.49 0.81
C GLY A 39 8.97 2.08 0.83
N ASN A 40 9.15 1.48 2.01
CA ASN A 40 9.57 0.08 2.10
C ASN A 40 8.39 -0.84 1.83
N LYS A 41 8.61 -1.87 1.02
CA LYS A 41 7.59 -2.89 0.75
C LYS A 41 7.47 -3.82 1.95
N VAL A 42 6.24 -4.12 2.38
CA VAL A 42 5.93 -5.20 3.34
C VAL A 42 5.45 -6.43 2.55
N SER A 43 4.29 -6.32 1.89
CA SER A 43 3.80 -7.38 1.01
C SER A 43 3.00 -6.81 -0.15
N SER A 44 3.03 -7.51 -1.27
CA SER A 44 2.32 -7.10 -2.46
C SER A 44 2.01 -8.27 -3.37
N ARG A 45 0.79 -8.26 -3.95
CA ARG A 45 0.34 -9.20 -4.97
C ARG A 45 -0.50 -8.48 -6.01
N PHE A 46 -0.31 -8.88 -7.26
CA PHE A 46 -1.06 -8.37 -8.40
C PHE A 46 -1.53 -9.55 -9.25
N LYS A 47 -2.78 -9.52 -9.70
CA LYS A 47 -3.36 -10.54 -10.61
C LYS A 47 -2.85 -10.45 -12.03
N LYS A 48 -2.29 -9.30 -12.40
CA LYS A 48 -1.78 -9.00 -13.73
C LYS A 48 -0.39 -8.39 -13.58
N GLU A 49 0.47 -8.68 -14.54
CA GLU A 49 1.74 -8.02 -14.66
C GLU A 49 1.53 -6.50 -14.82
N LEU A 50 2.21 -5.72 -13.99
CA LEU A 50 2.22 -4.27 -14.07
C LEU A 50 3.47 -3.83 -14.85
N LYS A 51 3.37 -2.69 -15.55
CA LYS A 51 4.55 -2.07 -16.18
C LYS A 51 5.57 -1.59 -15.15
N MET A 52 5.12 -1.23 -13.95
CA MET A 52 5.95 -0.82 -12.83
C MET A 52 6.22 -2.03 -11.93
N SER A 53 7.43 -2.10 -11.41
CA SER A 53 7.81 -3.04 -10.37
C SER A 53 7.10 -2.71 -9.05
N THR A 54 6.99 -3.71 -8.16
CA THR A 54 6.34 -3.53 -6.86
C THR A 54 7.01 -2.45 -5.99
N SER A 55 8.34 -2.32 -6.06
CA SER A 55 9.08 -1.27 -5.37
C SER A 55 8.76 0.12 -5.90
N GLU A 56 8.66 0.27 -7.23
CA GLU A 56 8.26 1.56 -7.84
C GLU A 56 6.82 1.93 -7.46
N VAL A 57 5.90 0.96 -7.38
CA VAL A 57 4.52 1.21 -6.93
C VAL A 57 4.52 1.69 -5.47
N THR A 58 5.26 1.04 -4.58
CA THR A 58 5.35 1.44 -3.17
C THR A 58 5.95 2.82 -2.99
N ALA A 59 7.06 3.12 -3.68
CA ALA A 59 7.72 4.42 -3.62
C ALA A 59 6.81 5.55 -4.15
N ALA A 60 6.15 5.31 -5.28
CA ALA A 60 5.21 6.27 -5.86
C ALA A 60 4.02 6.53 -4.93
N ASN A 61 3.44 5.47 -4.35
CA ASN A 61 2.33 5.60 -3.41
C ASN A 61 2.71 6.39 -2.16
N SER A 62 3.86 6.08 -1.57
CA SER A 62 4.36 6.74 -0.36
C SER A 62 4.63 8.22 -0.62
N SER A 63 5.20 8.55 -1.78
CA SER A 63 5.41 9.94 -2.21
C SER A 63 4.09 10.70 -2.35
N LEU A 64 3.06 10.07 -2.93
CA LEU A 64 1.74 10.68 -3.08
C LEU A 64 1.08 10.93 -1.73
N VAL A 65 1.08 9.94 -0.84
CA VAL A 65 0.56 10.07 0.53
C VAL A 65 1.28 11.18 1.28
N PHE A 66 2.61 11.21 1.24
CA PHE A 66 3.40 12.27 1.86
C PHE A 66 3.01 13.66 1.34
N LEU A 67 2.95 13.84 0.02
CA LEU A 67 2.60 15.13 -0.58
C LEU A 67 1.19 15.56 -0.20
N SER A 68 0.20 14.67 -0.27
CA SER A 68 -1.17 14.97 0.14
C SER A 68 -1.27 15.32 1.62
N SER A 69 -0.56 14.60 2.48
CA SER A 69 -0.55 14.85 3.93
C SER A 69 0.06 16.21 4.24
N LYS A 70 1.17 16.55 3.59
CA LYS A 70 1.80 17.87 3.74
C LYS A 70 0.88 18.99 3.27
N MET A 71 0.27 18.84 2.08
CA MET A 71 -0.65 19.84 1.55
C MET A 71 -1.87 20.06 2.46
N LEU A 72 -2.49 18.99 2.96
CA LEU A 72 -3.67 19.07 3.83
C LEU A 72 -3.33 19.63 5.21
N ARG A 73 -2.20 19.24 5.79
CA ARG A 73 -1.73 19.79 7.06
C ARG A 73 -1.45 21.29 6.93
N ASP A 74 -0.67 21.68 5.93
CA ASP A 74 -0.23 23.07 5.78
C ASP A 74 -1.38 24.00 5.38
N SER A 75 -2.35 23.50 4.60
CA SER A 75 -3.45 24.34 4.09
C SER A 75 -4.67 24.37 5.02
N LEU A 76 -5.02 23.23 5.64
CA LEU A 76 -6.29 23.05 6.35
C LEU A 76 -6.12 22.51 7.78
N ASN A 77 -4.87 22.27 8.22
CA ASN A 77 -4.56 21.60 9.49
C ASN A 77 -5.32 20.26 9.67
N GLN A 78 -5.47 19.51 8.57
CA GLN A 78 -6.12 18.20 8.55
C GLN A 78 -5.12 17.08 8.26
N GLU A 79 -5.49 15.86 8.60
CA GLU A 79 -4.74 14.63 8.31
C GLU A 79 -5.38 13.85 7.16
N VAL A 80 -4.56 13.15 6.39
CA VAL A 80 -5.03 12.24 5.34
C VAL A 80 -5.43 10.93 5.98
N SER A 81 -6.69 10.51 5.80
CA SER A 81 -7.12 9.14 6.09
C SER A 81 -6.88 8.20 4.92
N TYR A 82 -7.17 8.67 3.70
CA TYR A 82 -6.93 7.93 2.47
C TYR A 82 -6.76 8.86 1.27
N ASN A 83 -6.10 8.37 0.23
CA ASN A 83 -6.09 8.98 -1.10
C ASN A 83 -6.87 8.12 -2.08
N LEU A 84 -7.74 8.75 -2.87
CA LEU A 84 -8.46 8.11 -3.96
C LEU A 84 -8.09 8.78 -5.28
N ILE A 85 -7.43 8.03 -6.16
CA ILE A 85 -7.07 8.50 -7.50
C ILE A 85 -7.92 7.71 -8.49
N THR A 86 -8.80 8.41 -9.19
CA THR A 86 -9.66 7.82 -10.23
C THR A 86 -9.06 8.09 -11.59
N GLY A 87 -8.42 7.07 -12.17
CA GLY A 87 -7.99 7.07 -13.56
C GLY A 87 -9.12 6.61 -14.50
N LYS A 88 -8.90 6.76 -15.80
CA LYS A 88 -9.89 6.39 -16.83
C LYS A 88 -10.31 4.91 -16.76
N ASP A 89 -9.34 4.03 -16.50
CA ASP A 89 -9.55 2.57 -16.54
C ASP A 89 -9.45 1.91 -15.15
N LYS A 90 -8.92 2.62 -14.15
CA LYS A 90 -8.56 2.06 -12.85
C LYS A 90 -8.72 3.09 -11.75
N ILE A 91 -9.10 2.60 -10.58
CA ILE A 91 -9.11 3.36 -9.34
C ILE A 91 -7.94 2.88 -8.47
N ILE A 92 -7.21 3.82 -7.89
CA ILE A 92 -6.17 3.56 -6.89
C ILE A 92 -6.67 4.13 -5.58
N LEU A 93 -6.78 3.27 -4.57
CA LEU A 93 -7.12 3.64 -3.20
C LEU A 93 -5.92 3.36 -2.31
N SER A 94 -5.38 4.42 -1.71
CA SER A 94 -4.25 4.35 -0.78
C SER A 94 -4.77 4.67 0.61
N ILE A 95 -4.75 3.69 1.51
CA ILE A 95 -5.23 3.84 2.88
C ILE A 95 -4.01 4.01 3.78
N LEU A 96 -4.03 5.04 4.62
CA LEU A 96 -3.06 5.18 5.70
C LEU A 96 -3.68 4.58 6.97
N THR A 97 -2.97 3.64 7.60
CA THR A 97 -3.40 3.01 8.84
C THR A 97 -2.30 3.14 9.88
N GLU A 98 -2.70 3.26 11.15
CA GLU A 98 -1.78 3.18 12.28
C GLU A 98 -1.27 1.74 12.47
N ASN A 99 -0.11 1.60 13.12
CA ASN A 99 0.46 0.33 13.57
C ASN A 99 -0.26 -0.19 14.82
#